data_AF-A0A2V7XI41-F1
#
_entry.id   AF-A0A2V7XI41-F1
#
_cell.length_a   1.000
_cell.length_b   1.000
_cell.length_c   1.000
_cell.angle_alpha   90.00
_cell.angle_beta   90.00
_cell.angle_gamma   90.00
#
_symmetry.space_group_name_H-M   'P 1'
#
loop_
_entity.id
_entity.type
_entity.pdbx_description
1 polymer ?
#
loop_
_entity_poly.entity_id
_entity_poly.type
_entity_poly.pdbx_seq_one_letter_code
_entity_poly.pdbx_strand_id
1 'polypeptide(L)'
;MRHTATRRNERGHTLVELLVAIGVLGLVTAGVFGQLNTAAQRIYTEQIKVDNFDQARDFVDQFFRDINQIGYPNGRIVINTGWSDTRVAVGLVSISPTSIWFEGDTTGSGVVQEVMYKINGSGNCALCFQRSAVAKTANPPLNQLANADWGTEVNDLITPIIFTYFDANGSPLTPLAGGSTLANDASTLAKVKTIHISLTIQDPNVTDPKTHQQIQTSFEGEVSLNNCSLAANGFNPMSCQ
;
A
#
# COMPACT_ATOMS: atom_id res chain seq x y z
N MET A 1 -5.45 -40.04 -84.12
CA MET A 1 -5.95 -39.82 -82.75
C MET A 1 -5.86 -38.32 -82.46
N ARG A 2 -7.00 -37.64 -82.31
CA ARG A 2 -7.08 -36.19 -82.02
C ARG A 2 -7.34 -36.02 -80.51
N HIS A 3 -6.42 -35.38 -79.81
CA HIS A 3 -6.66 -34.89 -78.44
C HIS A 3 -7.44 -33.57 -78.53
N THR A 4 -8.71 -33.60 -78.14
CA THR A 4 -9.52 -32.40 -77.89
C THR A 4 -9.22 -31.88 -76.49
N ALA A 5 -8.39 -30.85 -76.39
CA ALA A 5 -8.24 -30.07 -75.16
C ALA A 5 -9.45 -29.14 -75.02
N THR A 6 -10.30 -29.41 -74.03
CA THR A 6 -11.39 -28.51 -73.63
C THR A 6 -10.79 -27.29 -72.93
N ARG A 7 -10.68 -26.16 -73.63
CA ARG A 7 -10.39 -24.87 -73.00
C ARG A 7 -11.59 -24.47 -72.14
N ARG A 8 -11.41 -24.49 -70.83
CA ARG A 8 -12.31 -23.85 -69.87
C ARG A 8 -12.32 -22.34 -70.18
N ASN A 9 -13.50 -21.79 -70.48
CA ASN A 9 -13.68 -20.34 -70.56
C ASN A 9 -13.60 -19.80 -69.13
N GLU A 10 -12.46 -19.22 -68.77
CA GLU A 10 -12.34 -18.42 -67.56
C GLU A 10 -13.03 -17.08 -67.83
N ARG A 11 -14.21 -16.90 -67.23
CA ARG A 11 -14.90 -15.60 -67.23
C ARG A 11 -14.15 -14.70 -66.26
N GLY A 12 -13.43 -13.71 -66.79
CA GLY A 12 -12.80 -12.68 -65.98
C GLY A 12 -13.83 -11.92 -65.14
N HIS A 13 -13.46 -11.63 -63.90
CA HIS A 13 -14.31 -10.91 -62.94
C HIS A 13 -14.68 -9.51 -63.43
N THR A 14 -15.93 -9.10 -63.15
CA THR A 14 -16.39 -7.76 -63.52
C THR A 14 -15.86 -6.71 -62.54
N LEU A 15 -15.67 -5.47 -63.00
CA LEU A 15 -15.18 -4.36 -62.17
C LEU A 15 -16.11 -4.10 -60.95
N VAL A 16 -17.41 -4.36 -61.11
CA VAL A 16 -18.41 -4.29 -60.04
C VAL A 16 -18.19 -5.37 -58.98
N GLU A 17 -17.89 -6.59 -59.38
CA GLU A 17 -17.62 -7.70 -58.46
C GLU A 17 -16.37 -7.44 -57.60
N LEU A 18 -15.34 -6.82 -58.18
CA LEU A 18 -14.16 -6.37 -57.45
C LEU A 18 -14.49 -5.26 -56.43
N LEU A 19 -15.34 -4.30 -56.81
CA LEU A 19 -15.78 -3.22 -55.91
C LEU A 19 -16.59 -3.75 -54.73
N VAL A 20 -17.49 -4.71 -54.96
CA VAL A 20 -18.26 -5.39 -53.90
C VAL A 20 -17.33 -6.18 -52.98
N ALA A 21 -16.35 -6.91 -53.52
CA ALA A 21 -15.39 -7.65 -52.72
C ALA A 21 -14.55 -6.75 -51.81
N ILE A 22 -14.07 -5.60 -52.31
CA ILE A 22 -13.34 -4.60 -51.52
C ILE A 22 -14.23 -3.98 -50.45
N GLY A 23 -15.50 -3.68 -50.76
CA GLY A 23 -16.46 -3.12 -49.80
C GLY A 23 -16.74 -4.07 -48.63
N VAL A 24 -16.96 -5.36 -48.93
CA VAL A 24 -17.16 -6.40 -47.91
C VAL A 24 -15.89 -6.58 -47.07
N LEU A 25 -14.71 -6.64 -47.72
CA LEU A 25 -13.43 -6.74 -47.02
C LEU A 25 -13.21 -5.54 -46.08
N GLY A 26 -13.46 -4.32 -46.56
CA GLY A 26 -13.34 -3.10 -45.75
C GLY A 26 -14.24 -3.08 -44.52
N LEU A 27 -15.49 -3.54 -44.66
CA LEU A 27 -16.42 -3.68 -43.52
C LEU A 27 -15.92 -4.68 -42.48
N VAL A 28 -15.43 -5.85 -42.92
CA VAL A 28 -14.87 -6.87 -42.01
C VAL A 28 -13.63 -6.33 -41.30
N THR A 29 -12.71 -5.71 -42.05
CA THR A 29 -11.47 -5.14 -41.52
C THR A 29 -11.76 -4.01 -40.52
N ALA A 30 -12.74 -3.14 -40.79
CA ALA A 30 -13.15 -2.09 -39.85
C ALA A 30 -13.70 -2.69 -38.53
N GLY A 31 -14.49 -3.76 -38.61
CA GLY A 31 -14.98 -4.48 -37.44
C GLY A 31 -13.84 -5.10 -36.60
N VAL A 32 -12.86 -5.72 -37.26
CA VAL A 32 -11.68 -6.32 -36.59
C VAL A 32 -10.83 -5.25 -35.92
N PHE A 33 -10.52 -4.15 -36.61
CA PHE A 33 -9.72 -3.06 -36.02
C PHE A 33 -10.43 -2.37 -34.86
N GLY A 34 -11.76 -2.23 -34.92
CA GLY A 34 -12.56 -1.75 -33.79
C GLY A 34 -12.38 -2.64 -32.55
N GLN A 35 -12.48 -3.97 -32.73
CA GLN A 35 -12.27 -4.92 -31.64
C GLN A 35 -10.84 -4.93 -31.11
N LEU A 36 -9.84 -4.84 -32.00
CA LEU A 36 -8.42 -4.78 -31.62
C LEU A 36 -8.11 -3.53 -30.79
N ASN A 37 -8.67 -2.37 -31.14
CA ASN A 37 -8.43 -1.14 -30.40
C ASN A 37 -9.01 -1.21 -28.98
N THR A 38 -10.22 -1.74 -28.83
CA THR A 38 -10.83 -1.98 -27.51
C THR A 38 -10.04 -3.01 -26.71
N ALA A 39 -9.58 -4.10 -27.34
CA ALA A 39 -8.76 -5.11 -26.68
C ALA A 39 -7.40 -4.54 -26.21
N ALA A 40 -6.74 -3.73 -27.03
CA ALA A 40 -5.48 -3.09 -26.67
C ALA A 40 -5.62 -2.13 -25.48
N GLN A 41 -6.67 -1.30 -25.48
CA GLN A 41 -6.97 -0.41 -24.35
C GLN A 41 -7.24 -1.19 -23.06
N ARG A 42 -7.97 -2.31 -23.16
CA ARG A 42 -8.24 -3.16 -22.01
C ARG A 42 -6.97 -3.81 -21.45
N ILE A 43 -6.11 -4.35 -22.31
CA ILE A 43 -4.84 -4.95 -21.90
C ILE A 43 -3.98 -3.93 -21.15
N TYR A 44 -3.87 -2.71 -21.65
CA TYR A 44 -3.10 -1.65 -21.00
C TYR A 44 -3.64 -1.29 -19.61
N THR A 45 -4.96 -1.13 -19.48
CA THR A 45 -5.58 -0.83 -18.17
C THR A 45 -5.49 -2.00 -17.19
N GLU A 46 -5.54 -3.25 -17.68
CA GLU A 46 -5.33 -4.44 -16.86
C GLU A 46 -3.88 -4.57 -16.38
N GLN A 47 -2.89 -4.20 -17.19
CA GLN A 47 -1.48 -4.19 -16.78
C GLN A 47 -1.22 -3.20 -15.64
N ILE A 48 -1.67 -1.95 -15.79
CA ILE A 48 -1.48 -0.92 -14.73
C ILE A 48 -2.21 -1.30 -13.44
N LYS A 49 -3.40 -1.91 -13.55
CA LYS A 49 -4.08 -2.48 -12.39
C LYS A 49 -3.15 -3.43 -11.65
N VAL A 50 -2.65 -4.46 -12.35
CA VAL A 50 -1.81 -5.50 -11.75
C VAL A 50 -0.58 -4.89 -11.08
N ASP A 51 0.14 -4.00 -11.75
CA ASP A 51 1.35 -3.38 -11.19
C ASP A 51 1.05 -2.58 -9.91
N ASN A 52 -0.02 -1.76 -9.92
CA ASN A 52 -0.45 -1.00 -8.74
C ASN A 52 -0.89 -1.90 -7.59
N PHE A 53 -1.56 -3.01 -7.90
CA PHE A 53 -1.97 -4.02 -6.91
C PHE A 53 -0.75 -4.70 -6.28
N ASP A 54 0.25 -5.07 -7.07
CA ASP A 54 1.45 -5.74 -6.59
C ASP A 54 2.26 -4.83 -5.66
N GLN A 55 2.50 -3.57 -6.05
CA GLN A 55 3.20 -2.60 -5.20
C GLN A 55 2.46 -2.36 -3.87
N ALA A 56 1.16 -2.15 -3.93
CA ALA A 56 0.37 -1.89 -2.73
C ALA A 56 0.26 -3.12 -1.82
N ARG A 57 0.21 -4.32 -2.39
CA ARG A 57 0.28 -5.58 -1.65
C ARG A 57 1.61 -5.72 -0.92
N ASP A 58 2.74 -5.50 -1.60
CA ASP A 58 4.07 -5.58 -1.00
C ASP A 58 4.23 -4.58 0.16
N PHE A 59 3.69 -3.38 -0.01
CA PHE A 59 3.66 -2.35 1.01
C PHE A 59 2.84 -2.77 2.24
N VAL A 60 1.63 -3.30 2.04
CA VAL A 60 0.75 -3.75 3.14
C VAL A 60 1.35 -4.97 3.85
N ASP A 61 1.95 -5.89 3.10
CA ASP A 61 2.66 -7.04 3.66
C ASP A 61 3.87 -6.60 4.50
N GLN A 62 4.61 -5.57 4.06
CA GLN A 62 5.68 -4.96 4.85
C GLN A 62 5.15 -4.29 6.12
N PHE A 63 4.03 -3.56 6.02
CA PHE A 63 3.37 -2.94 7.15
C PHE A 63 3.02 -3.97 8.23
N PHE A 64 2.35 -5.06 7.87
CA PHE A 64 1.99 -6.10 8.85
C PHE A 64 3.21 -6.76 9.48
N ARG A 65 4.29 -6.98 8.72
CA ARG A 65 5.55 -7.48 9.29
C ARG A 65 6.13 -6.52 10.33
N ASP A 66 6.14 -5.22 10.05
CA ASP A 66 6.69 -4.24 10.99
C ASP A 66 5.82 -4.07 12.24
N ILE A 67 4.49 -4.03 12.07
CA ILE A 67 3.56 -3.88 13.21
C ILE A 67 3.69 -5.05 14.18
N ASN A 68 3.91 -6.26 13.67
CA ASN A 68 4.14 -7.42 14.52
C ASN A 68 5.42 -7.34 15.35
N GLN A 69 6.38 -6.48 14.97
CA GLN A 69 7.62 -6.23 15.69
C GLN A 69 7.55 -5.02 16.64
N ILE A 70 6.41 -4.32 16.71
CA ILE A 70 6.22 -3.20 17.65
C ILE A 70 6.64 -3.63 19.05
N GLY A 71 7.48 -2.84 19.72
CA GLY A 71 7.85 -3.08 21.12
C GLY A 71 8.75 -4.30 21.33
N TYR A 72 9.20 -4.96 20.26
CA TYR A 72 10.21 -6.01 20.33
C TYR A 72 11.58 -5.49 19.88
N PRO A 73 12.68 -5.87 20.55
CA PRO A 73 12.73 -6.46 21.88
C PRO A 73 12.38 -5.43 22.97
N ASN A 74 11.73 -5.90 24.05
CA ASN A 74 11.39 -5.05 25.19
C ASN A 74 12.48 -5.09 26.28
N GLY A 75 12.38 -4.16 27.25
CA GLY A 75 13.31 -4.08 28.39
C GLY A 75 13.23 -5.23 29.40
N ARG A 76 12.39 -6.27 29.18
CA ARG A 76 12.47 -7.54 29.94
C ARG A 76 13.48 -8.49 29.29
N ILE A 77 13.56 -8.48 27.96
CA ILE A 77 14.43 -9.37 27.18
C ILE A 77 15.86 -8.81 27.17
N VAL A 78 15.98 -7.49 27.08
CA VAL A 78 17.26 -6.79 27.12
C VAL A 78 17.40 -6.11 28.48
N ILE A 79 18.59 -6.19 29.08
CA ILE A 79 18.88 -5.60 30.39
C ILE A 79 18.43 -4.14 30.40
N ASN A 80 17.56 -3.80 31.33
CA ASN A 80 16.83 -2.54 31.42
C ASN A 80 17.76 -1.33 31.64
N THR A 81 17.94 -0.53 30.59
CA THR A 81 18.95 0.55 30.51
C THR A 81 18.37 1.92 30.16
N GLY A 82 17.04 2.09 30.05
CA GLY A 82 16.42 3.38 29.73
C GLY A 82 15.83 3.48 28.32
N TRP A 83 14.88 4.40 28.10
CA TRP A 83 14.13 4.51 26.83
C TRP A 83 15.02 4.87 25.63
N SER A 84 16.21 5.38 25.90
CA SER A 84 17.20 5.73 24.89
C SER A 84 18.17 4.60 24.56
N ASP A 85 18.06 3.41 25.16
CA ASP A 85 18.88 2.28 24.72
C ASP A 85 18.45 1.84 23.31
N THR A 86 19.43 1.70 22.42
CA THR A 86 19.24 1.31 21.02
C THR A 86 18.79 -0.13 20.84
N ARG A 87 18.80 -0.93 21.91
CA ARG A 87 18.40 -2.33 21.96
C ARG A 87 17.03 -2.52 22.61
N VAL A 88 16.39 -1.46 23.09
CA VAL A 88 15.07 -1.55 23.76
C VAL A 88 14.06 -0.77 22.95
N ALA A 89 12.99 -1.44 22.52
CA ALA A 89 11.86 -0.82 21.87
C ALA A 89 10.82 -0.39 22.91
N VAL A 90 10.36 0.86 22.83
CA VAL A 90 9.27 1.39 23.65
C VAL A 90 7.88 1.00 23.13
N GLY A 91 7.80 0.44 21.93
CA GLY A 91 6.53 0.15 21.25
C GLY A 91 5.99 1.36 20.52
N LEU A 92 4.69 1.64 20.66
CA LEU A 92 4.07 2.81 20.04
C LEU A 92 4.68 4.11 20.61
N VAL A 93 5.11 5.00 19.72
CA VAL A 93 5.69 6.32 20.00
C VAL A 93 4.66 7.42 19.75
N SER A 94 3.94 7.32 18.63
CA SER A 94 2.86 8.24 18.26
C SER A 94 1.82 7.55 17.38
N ILE A 95 0.55 7.90 17.56
CA ILE A 95 -0.57 7.40 16.78
C ILE A 95 -1.47 8.56 16.36
N SER A 96 -1.96 8.49 15.13
CA SER A 96 -3.00 9.37 14.59
C SER A 96 -3.81 8.64 13.52
N PRO A 97 -4.92 9.22 13.03
CA PRO A 97 -5.69 8.65 11.92
C PRO A 97 -4.91 8.49 10.61
N THR A 98 -3.84 9.26 10.40
CA THR A 98 -3.07 9.30 9.13
C THR A 98 -1.59 8.96 9.29
N SER A 99 -1.16 8.70 10.52
CA SER A 99 0.20 8.32 10.82
C SER A 99 0.28 7.37 12.01
N ILE A 100 1.29 6.52 11.97
CA ILE A 100 1.67 5.67 13.09
C ILE A 100 3.19 5.66 13.19
N TRP A 101 3.68 5.70 14.40
CA TRP A 101 5.09 5.74 14.71
C TRP A 101 5.36 4.81 15.89
N PHE A 102 6.30 3.89 15.70
CA PHE A 102 6.68 2.89 16.68
C PHE A 102 8.14 2.46 16.57
N GLU A 103 8.62 1.86 17.64
CA GLU A 103 9.92 1.21 17.71
C GLU A 103 9.78 -0.31 17.62
N GLY A 104 10.67 -0.97 16.89
CA GLY A 104 10.77 -2.43 16.81
C GLY A 104 12.01 -2.90 16.04
N ASP A 105 12.53 -4.08 16.35
CA ASP A 105 13.59 -4.71 15.55
C ASP A 105 13.00 -5.39 14.31
N THR A 106 12.73 -4.58 13.30
CA THR A 106 12.17 -5.03 12.01
C THR A 106 13.19 -5.71 11.11
N THR A 107 14.48 -5.65 11.45
CA THR A 107 15.59 -6.18 10.62
C THR A 107 16.25 -7.42 11.22
N GLY A 108 15.96 -7.75 12.47
CA GLY A 108 16.61 -8.84 13.20
C GLY A 108 18.09 -8.59 13.48
N SER A 109 18.51 -7.32 13.47
CA SER A 109 19.93 -6.94 13.63
C SER A 109 20.35 -6.80 15.09
N GLY A 110 19.40 -6.84 16.03
CA GLY A 110 19.63 -6.56 17.44
C GLY A 110 19.70 -5.07 17.78
N VAL A 111 19.59 -4.19 16.78
CA VAL A 111 19.37 -2.75 16.95
C VAL A 111 17.93 -2.45 16.59
N VAL A 112 17.21 -1.85 17.53
CA VAL A 112 15.81 -1.43 17.34
C VAL A 112 15.76 -0.39 16.23
N GLN A 113 14.76 -0.51 15.37
CA GLN A 113 14.47 0.47 14.35
C GLN A 113 13.34 1.37 14.82
N GLU A 114 13.40 2.60 14.37
CA GLU A 114 12.38 3.60 14.50
C GLU A 114 11.59 3.66 13.19
N VAL A 115 10.32 3.25 13.25
CA VAL A 115 9.49 3.05 12.05
C VAL A 115 8.30 4.00 12.08
N MET A 116 8.15 4.78 11.01
CA MET A 116 7.04 5.72 10.85
C MET A 116 6.36 5.48 9.52
N TYR A 117 5.04 5.38 9.58
CA TYR A 117 4.16 5.45 8.42
C TYR A 117 3.36 6.73 8.49
N LYS A 118 3.37 7.54 7.44
CA LYS A 118 2.52 8.74 7.36
C LYS A 118 2.23 9.14 5.92
N ILE A 119 1.13 9.85 5.74
CA ILE A 119 0.86 10.59 4.51
C ILE A 119 1.87 11.74 4.39
N ASN A 120 2.46 11.89 3.20
CA ASN A 120 3.44 12.93 2.90
C ASN A 120 4.63 12.91 3.88
N GLY A 121 5.17 11.70 4.09
CA GLY A 121 6.47 11.37 4.68
C GLY A 121 7.56 12.42 4.50
N SER A 122 8.02 12.45 3.25
CA SER A 122 9.16 13.19 2.72
C SER A 122 8.87 14.67 2.47
N GLY A 123 7.60 15.07 2.42
CA GLY A 123 7.17 16.40 1.99
C GLY A 123 7.04 16.55 0.47
N ASN A 124 7.44 15.54 -0.31
CA ASN A 124 7.51 15.62 -1.78
C ASN A 124 6.22 15.14 -2.47
N CYS A 125 5.33 14.45 -1.76
CA CYS A 125 4.12 13.91 -2.34
C CYS A 125 2.94 13.94 -1.36
N ALA A 126 1.96 14.78 -1.66
CA ALA A 126 0.81 15.04 -0.78
C ALA A 126 -0.10 13.82 -0.57
N LEU A 127 -0.20 12.93 -1.56
CA LEU A 127 -1.07 11.75 -1.54
C LEU A 127 -0.28 10.44 -1.44
N CYS A 128 1.01 10.49 -1.13
CA CYS A 128 1.82 9.29 -0.95
C CYS A 128 1.77 8.86 0.51
N PHE A 129 1.44 7.60 0.72
CA PHE A 129 1.58 6.95 2.01
C PHE A 129 2.96 6.32 2.09
N GLN A 130 3.81 6.87 2.96
CA GLN A 130 5.24 6.57 2.96
C GLN A 130 5.65 5.92 4.27
N ARG A 131 6.62 5.03 4.16
CA ARG A 131 7.29 4.35 5.27
C ARG A 131 8.70 4.90 5.42
N SER A 132 9.07 5.20 6.65
CA SER A 132 10.47 5.42 7.07
C SER A 132 10.86 4.39 8.11
N ALA A 133 12.08 3.86 8.00
CA ALA A 133 12.68 3.00 9.01
C ALA A 133 14.14 3.35 9.18
N VAL A 134 14.54 3.77 10.38
CA VAL A 134 15.91 4.18 10.68
C VAL A 134 16.40 3.54 11.97
N ALA A 135 17.69 3.28 12.08
CA ALA A 135 18.24 2.69 13.29
C ALA A 135 18.08 3.66 14.47
N LYS A 136 17.57 3.13 15.59
CA LYS A 136 17.43 3.89 16.83
C LYS A 136 18.81 4.35 17.30
N THR A 137 18.86 5.60 17.73
CA THR A 137 20.03 6.24 18.33
C THR A 137 19.82 6.41 19.83
N ALA A 138 20.87 6.81 20.57
CA ALA A 138 20.81 7.03 22.01
C ALA A 138 20.06 8.32 22.43
N ASN A 139 18.92 8.60 21.78
CA ASN A 139 18.06 9.75 21.99
C ASN A 139 16.71 9.34 22.58
N PRO A 140 15.89 10.28 23.09
CA PRO A 140 14.50 10.00 23.43
C PRO A 140 13.72 9.53 22.19
N PRO A 141 12.72 8.63 22.34
CA PRO A 141 11.93 8.11 21.21
C PRO A 141 11.36 9.21 20.30
N LEU A 142 10.80 10.28 20.89
CA LEU A 142 10.23 11.40 20.11
C LEU A 142 11.25 12.24 19.32
N ASN A 143 12.56 11.97 19.47
CA ASN A 143 13.65 12.71 18.81
C ASN A 143 14.53 11.81 17.91
N GLN A 144 14.04 10.64 17.49
CA GLN A 144 14.84 9.68 16.71
C GLN A 144 14.90 10.00 15.21
N LEU A 145 13.83 10.54 14.63
CA LEU A 145 13.65 10.66 13.16
C LEU A 145 14.30 11.90 12.52
N ALA A 146 15.38 12.43 13.09
CA ALA A 146 16.10 13.57 12.49
C ALA A 146 16.62 13.27 11.08
N ASN A 147 16.84 12.00 10.75
CA ASN A 147 17.30 11.52 9.44
C ASN A 147 16.34 10.47 8.86
N ALA A 148 15.02 10.72 8.91
CA ALA A 148 14.02 9.80 8.35
C ALA A 148 14.34 9.42 6.89
N ASP A 149 14.23 8.13 6.55
CA ASP A 149 14.51 7.58 5.22
C ASP A 149 13.23 7.05 4.58
N TRP A 150 12.63 7.83 3.68
CA TRP A 150 11.33 7.56 3.06
C TRP A 150 11.47 6.72 1.78
N GLY A 151 12.08 5.55 1.88
CA GLY A 151 12.41 4.71 0.71
C GLY A 151 11.27 3.84 0.16
N THR A 152 10.15 3.70 0.87
CA THR A 152 9.05 2.82 0.46
C THR A 152 7.71 3.56 0.55
N GLU A 153 6.93 3.53 -0.53
CA GLU A 153 5.68 4.28 -0.62
C GLU A 153 4.63 3.63 -1.52
N VAL A 154 3.39 4.05 -1.29
CA VAL A 154 2.24 3.82 -2.16
C VAL A 154 1.63 5.17 -2.51
N ASN A 155 1.32 5.36 -3.79
CA ASN A 155 0.92 6.64 -4.36
C ASN A 155 -0.60 6.72 -4.56
N ASP A 156 -1.06 7.95 -4.81
CA ASP A 156 -2.45 8.26 -5.15
C ASP A 156 -3.49 7.77 -4.13
N LEU A 157 -3.16 7.95 -2.85
CA LEU A 157 -4.07 7.65 -1.75
C LEU A 157 -5.25 8.61 -1.75
N ILE A 158 -6.46 8.05 -1.66
CA ILE A 158 -7.71 8.80 -1.51
C ILE A 158 -8.39 8.60 -0.14
N THR A 159 -7.93 7.64 0.66
CA THR A 159 -8.47 7.41 2.01
C THR A 159 -8.03 8.50 2.99
N PRO A 160 -8.96 9.22 3.65
CA PRO A 160 -8.61 10.28 4.59
C PRO A 160 -8.22 9.76 6.00
N ILE A 161 -8.69 8.57 6.38
CA ILE A 161 -8.43 7.92 7.68
C ILE A 161 -7.85 6.54 7.37
N ILE A 162 -6.55 6.39 7.58
CA ILE A 162 -5.85 5.13 7.33
C ILE A 162 -5.96 4.22 8.53
N PHE A 163 -5.85 4.78 9.74
CA PHE A 163 -5.75 4.02 10.96
C PHE A 163 -6.94 4.22 11.89
N THR A 164 -7.47 3.10 12.38
CA THR A 164 -8.37 3.05 13.53
C THR A 164 -7.78 2.12 14.58
N TYR A 165 -7.92 2.50 15.85
CA TYR A 165 -7.28 1.83 16.97
C TYR A 165 -8.36 1.29 17.89
N PHE A 166 -8.11 0.12 18.48
CA PHE A 166 -9.04 -0.52 19.42
C PHE A 166 -8.31 -1.01 20.66
N ASP A 167 -9.01 -0.97 21.79
CA ASP A 167 -8.54 -1.54 23.05
C ASP A 167 -8.68 -3.07 23.09
N ALA A 168 -8.26 -3.69 24.20
CA ALA A 168 -8.35 -5.14 24.38
C ALA A 168 -9.78 -5.69 24.40
N ASN A 169 -10.78 -4.84 24.63
CA ASN A 169 -12.20 -5.21 24.60
C ASN A 169 -12.84 -4.97 23.22
N GLY A 170 -12.07 -4.48 22.24
CA GLY A 170 -12.57 -4.11 20.91
C GLY A 170 -13.29 -2.75 20.88
N SER A 171 -13.17 -1.93 21.92
CA SER A 171 -13.72 -0.58 21.92
C SER A 171 -12.82 0.37 21.13
N PRO A 172 -13.36 1.24 20.27
CA PRO A 172 -12.56 2.16 19.48
C PRO A 172 -11.87 3.20 20.38
N LEU A 173 -10.59 3.43 20.13
CA LEU A 173 -9.77 4.46 20.74
C LEU A 173 -9.62 5.62 19.77
N THR A 174 -9.87 6.84 20.25
CA THR A 174 -9.73 8.07 19.46
C THR A 174 -8.46 8.81 19.85
N PRO A 175 -7.44 8.89 18.97
CA PRO A 175 -6.27 9.72 19.22
C PRO A 175 -6.65 11.20 19.37
N LEU A 176 -5.81 11.96 20.08
CA LEU A 176 -5.95 13.42 20.21
C LEU A 176 -5.89 14.11 18.84
N ALA A 177 -6.53 15.28 18.74
CA ALA A 177 -6.38 16.15 17.59
C ALA A 177 -4.90 16.56 17.43
N GLY A 178 -4.28 16.17 16.31
CA GLY A 178 -2.84 16.34 16.08
C GLY A 178 -1.97 15.13 16.45
N GLY A 179 -2.56 14.06 16.97
CA GLY A 179 -1.89 12.81 17.32
C GLY A 179 -1.66 12.63 18.82
N SER A 180 -1.84 11.39 19.27
CA SER A 180 -1.46 10.94 20.61
C SER A 180 -0.03 10.45 20.58
N THR A 181 0.79 10.87 21.53
CA THR A 181 2.23 10.60 21.63
C THR A 181 2.57 10.12 23.03
N LEU A 182 3.78 9.56 23.19
CA LEU A 182 4.36 9.25 24.49
C LEU A 182 4.35 10.43 25.48
N ALA A 183 4.43 11.67 25.01
CA ALA A 183 4.53 12.85 25.88
C ALA A 183 3.18 13.42 26.31
N ASN A 184 2.13 13.30 25.49
CA ASN A 184 0.85 13.97 25.72
C ASN A 184 -0.31 13.01 26.05
N ASP A 185 -0.23 11.73 25.68
CA ASP A 185 -1.34 10.78 25.80
C ASP A 185 -0.88 9.32 25.90
N ALA A 186 0.12 9.11 26.75
CA ALA A 186 0.72 7.80 26.99
C ALA A 186 -0.29 6.71 27.42
N SER A 187 -1.39 7.10 28.08
CA SER A 187 -2.42 6.17 28.55
C SER A 187 -3.24 5.58 27.40
N THR A 188 -3.57 6.37 26.37
CA THR A 188 -4.25 5.87 25.17
C THR A 188 -3.32 4.96 24.38
N LEU A 189 -2.05 5.32 24.21
CA LEU A 189 -1.05 4.48 23.52
C LEU A 189 -0.89 3.11 24.19
N ALA A 190 -0.93 3.06 25.53
CA ALA A 190 -0.80 1.81 26.28
C ALA A 190 -2.02 0.89 26.17
N LYS A 191 -3.20 1.43 25.84
CA LYS A 191 -4.45 0.67 25.67
C LYS A 191 -4.60 0.08 24.26
N VAL A 192 -3.85 0.57 23.28
CA VAL A 192 -3.97 0.06 21.90
C VAL A 192 -3.60 -1.43 21.87
N LYS A 193 -4.57 -2.25 21.50
CA LYS A 193 -4.39 -3.70 21.31
C LYS A 193 -4.48 -4.09 19.84
N THR A 194 -5.36 -3.44 19.09
CA THR A 194 -5.62 -3.77 17.70
C THR A 194 -5.57 -2.51 16.84
N ILE A 195 -4.93 -2.63 15.68
CA ILE A 195 -4.83 -1.58 14.68
C ILE A 195 -5.50 -2.09 13.43
N HIS A 196 -6.51 -1.36 12.97
CA HIS A 196 -7.15 -1.59 11.70
C HIS A 196 -6.63 -0.56 10.70
N ILE A 197 -6.25 -1.04 9.52
CA ILE A 197 -5.75 -0.25 8.40
C ILE A 197 -6.76 -0.31 7.26
N SER A 198 -7.07 0.84 6.68
CA SER A 198 -7.85 0.96 5.44
C SER A 198 -7.11 1.88 4.47
N LEU A 199 -6.80 1.38 3.28
CA LEU A 199 -6.01 2.08 2.28
C LEU A 199 -6.70 1.93 0.93
N THR A 200 -7.14 3.03 0.33
CA THR A 200 -7.68 3.05 -1.02
C THR A 200 -6.82 3.94 -1.89
N ILE A 201 -6.32 3.36 -2.97
CA ILE A 201 -5.54 4.02 -4.01
C ILE A 201 -6.39 4.18 -5.26
N GLN A 202 -6.17 5.27 -5.97
CA GLN A 202 -6.89 5.57 -7.19
C GLN A 202 -5.94 6.16 -8.22
N ASP A 203 -5.66 5.45 -9.30
CA ASP A 203 -4.83 5.99 -10.38
C ASP A 203 -5.61 7.09 -11.13
N PRO A 204 -5.17 8.37 -11.07
CA PRO A 204 -5.91 9.46 -11.71
C PRO A 204 -5.80 9.42 -13.24
N ASN A 205 -4.77 8.76 -13.78
CA ASN A 205 -4.42 8.76 -15.20
C ASN A 205 -5.09 7.62 -15.98
N VAL A 206 -5.62 6.62 -15.28
CA VAL A 206 -6.24 5.46 -15.92
C VAL A 206 -7.73 5.39 -15.63
N THR A 207 -8.50 5.62 -16.69
CA THR A 207 -9.96 5.50 -16.67
C THR A 207 -10.37 4.22 -17.39
N ASP A 208 -11.25 3.44 -16.78
CA ASP A 208 -11.82 2.26 -17.40
C ASP A 208 -12.67 2.67 -18.62
N PRO A 209 -12.36 2.17 -19.83
CA PRO A 209 -13.03 2.58 -21.05
C PRO A 209 -14.51 2.15 -21.12
N LYS A 210 -14.96 1.22 -20.27
CA LYS A 210 -16.35 0.74 -20.25
C LYS A 210 -17.20 1.46 -19.20
N THR A 211 -16.64 1.74 -18.02
CA THR A 211 -17.39 2.36 -16.91
C THR A 211 -17.17 3.87 -16.82
N HIS A 212 -16.16 4.40 -17.51
CA HIS A 212 -15.69 5.79 -17.39
C HIS A 212 -15.33 6.18 -15.95
N GLN A 213 -15.01 5.19 -15.12
CA GLN A 213 -14.54 5.40 -13.75
C GLN A 213 -13.05 5.16 -13.68
N GLN A 214 -12.38 5.94 -12.84
CA GLN A 214 -10.99 5.71 -12.49
C GLN A 214 -10.86 4.40 -11.72
N ILE A 215 -9.72 3.77 -11.90
CA ILE A 215 -9.43 2.47 -11.29
C ILE A 215 -9.08 2.69 -9.84
N GLN A 216 -9.78 1.98 -8.96
CA GLN A 216 -9.56 2.03 -7.52
C GLN A 216 -9.21 0.65 -6.99
N THR A 217 -8.33 0.64 -6.00
CA THR A 217 -7.94 -0.55 -5.26
C THR A 217 -7.97 -0.25 -3.78
N SER A 218 -8.67 -1.07 -3.01
CA SER A 218 -8.76 -0.95 -1.56
C SER A 218 -8.11 -2.14 -0.86
N PHE A 219 -7.38 -1.85 0.20
CA PHE A 219 -6.78 -2.81 1.12
C PHE A 219 -7.30 -2.51 2.51
N GLU A 220 -7.80 -3.55 3.17
CA GLU A 220 -8.21 -3.48 4.56
C GLU A 220 -7.58 -4.63 5.32
N GLY A 221 -7.24 -4.39 6.56
CA GLY A 221 -6.79 -5.45 7.43
C GLY A 221 -6.67 -5.01 8.87
N GLU A 222 -6.55 -6.01 9.73
CA GLU A 222 -6.53 -5.82 11.17
C GLU A 222 -5.35 -6.60 11.74
N VAL A 223 -4.62 -5.96 12.64
CA VAL A 223 -3.47 -6.57 13.31
C VAL A 223 -3.55 -6.32 14.80
N SER A 224 -3.40 -7.41 15.55
CA SER A 224 -3.30 -7.35 17.01
C SER A 224 -1.84 -7.23 17.42
N LEU A 225 -1.55 -6.30 18.33
CA LEU A 225 -0.22 -6.09 18.88
C LEU A 225 0.12 -7.23 19.85
N ASN A 226 1.20 -7.95 19.54
CA ASN A 226 1.72 -9.03 20.39
C ASN A 226 2.53 -8.49 21.57
N ASN A 227 3.14 -7.32 21.38
CA ASN A 227 4.02 -6.65 22.32
C ASN A 227 3.46 -5.25 22.60
N CYS A 228 3.38 -4.91 23.88
CA CYS A 228 2.64 -3.74 24.34
C CYS A 228 3.54 -2.50 24.41
N SER A 229 2.96 -1.32 24.20
CA SER A 229 3.67 -0.06 24.37
C SER A 229 4.07 0.16 25.84
N LEU A 230 5.30 0.60 26.07
CA LEU A 230 5.83 1.01 27.39
C LEU A 230 5.38 2.42 27.80
N ALA A 231 4.44 3.02 27.05
CA ALA A 231 4.11 4.43 27.15
C ALA A 231 3.65 4.89 28.55
N ALA A 232 2.76 4.15 29.21
CA ALA A 232 2.09 4.64 30.42
C ALA A 232 2.85 4.41 31.74
N ASN A 233 3.67 3.36 31.85
CA ASN A 233 4.16 2.87 33.15
C ASN A 233 5.68 2.92 33.33
N GLY A 234 6.41 3.62 32.45
CA GLY A 234 7.86 3.51 32.43
C GLY A 234 8.28 2.05 32.28
N PHE A 235 9.50 1.72 32.66
CA PHE A 235 10.03 0.35 32.62
C PHE A 235 9.30 -0.70 33.47
N ASN A 236 8.11 -0.39 33.99
CA ASN A 236 7.26 -1.33 34.70
C ASN A 236 6.31 -2.03 33.71
N PRO A 237 6.51 -3.33 33.48
CA PRO A 237 5.84 -4.05 32.40
C PRO A 237 4.45 -4.52 32.81
N MET A 238 3.44 -3.69 32.57
CA MET A 238 2.06 -4.15 32.49
C MET A 238 1.54 -3.72 31.13
N SER A 239 1.56 -4.66 30.19
CA SER A 239 0.37 -5.40 29.76
C SER A 239 -0.53 -4.44 29.00
N CYS A 240 -0.74 -4.73 27.72
CA CYS A 240 -1.89 -4.26 26.98
C CYS A 240 -3.08 -4.53 27.91
N GLN A 241 -3.68 -3.49 28.48
CA GLN A 241 -4.83 -3.58 29.38
C GLN A 241 -6.08 -3.24 28.61
#